data_AF-A0AB39WBV2-F1
#
_entry.id   AF-A0AB39WBV2-F1
#
_cell.length_a   1.000
_cell.length_b   1.000
_cell.length_c   1.000
_cell.angle_alpha   90.00
_cell.angle_beta   90.00
_cell.angle_gamma   90.00
#
_symmetry.space_group_name_H-M   'P 1'
#
loop_
_entity.id
_entity.type
_entity.pdbx_description
1 polymer ?
#
loop_
_entity_poly.entity_id
_entity_poly.type
_entity_poly.pdbx_seq_one_letter_code
_entity_poly.pdbx_strand_id
1 'polypeptide(L)'
;MKDHKDLDVWKQSMVLAEDIYALTKNFPADEKYGLSSQIKRAVVSIPSTIAEGAGRKGDKEFIQFLYIAMGSLSELETQLILAN
;
A
#
# COMPACT_ATOMS: atom_id res chain seq x y z
N MET A 1 15.36 -18.29 3.79
CA MET A 1 14.18 -17.52 3.33
C MET A 1 14.66 -16.08 3.24
N LYS A 2 14.60 -15.42 2.07
CA LYS A 2 14.90 -13.98 2.00
C LYS A 2 13.82 -13.25 2.80
N ASP A 3 14.21 -12.29 3.63
CA ASP A 3 13.26 -11.47 4.35
C ASP A 3 12.48 -10.64 3.31
N HIS A 4 11.18 -10.39 3.52
CA HIS A 4 10.41 -9.51 2.63
C HIS A 4 11.05 -8.12 2.53
N LYS A 5 11.79 -7.70 3.57
CA LYS A 5 12.57 -6.46 3.61
C LYS A 5 13.69 -6.39 2.57
N ASP A 6 14.12 -7.53 2.02
CA ASP A 6 15.10 -7.58 0.94
C ASP A 6 14.48 -7.28 -0.43
N LEU A 7 13.16 -7.38 -0.57
CA LEU A 7 12.44 -7.18 -1.83
C LEU A 7 12.37 -5.69 -2.17
N ASP A 8 12.79 -5.32 -3.39
CA ASP A 8 12.76 -3.92 -3.81
C ASP A 8 11.33 -3.37 -3.92
N VAL A 9 10.37 -4.20 -4.35
CA VAL A 9 8.95 -3.82 -4.37
C VAL A 9 8.39 -3.54 -2.97
N TRP A 10 8.87 -4.24 -1.94
CA TRP A 10 8.50 -3.94 -0.56
C TRP A 10 9.13 -2.62 -0.09
N LYS A 11 10.41 -2.38 -0.39
CA LYS A 11 11.08 -1.11 -0.03
C LYS A 11 10.39 0.09 -0.70
N GLN A 12 10.07 -0.03 -1.99
CA GLN A 12 9.37 1.01 -2.74
C GLN A 12 7.96 1.27 -2.18
N SER A 13 7.22 0.21 -1.80
CA SER A 13 5.89 0.39 -1.19
C SER A 13 5.97 1.02 0.21
N MET A 14 7.04 0.80 0.97
CA MET A 14 7.27 1.51 2.23
C MET A 14 7.54 3.01 2.01
N VAL A 15 8.37 3.38 1.03
CA VAL A 15 8.60 4.78 0.64
C VAL A 15 7.29 5.44 0.21
N LEU A 16 6.50 4.75 -0.63
CA LEU A 16 5.17 5.23 -1.03
C LEU A 16 4.27 5.47 0.19
N ALA A 17 4.27 4.57 1.18
CA ALA A 17 3.51 4.76 2.41
C ALA A 17 3.94 6.01 3.18
N GLU A 18 5.25 6.26 3.31
CA GLU A 18 5.77 7.47 3.95
C GLU A 18 5.31 8.75 3.22
N ASP A 19 5.42 8.76 1.89
CA ASP A 19 5.00 9.89 1.05
C ASP A 19 3.49 10.17 1.18
N ILE A 20 2.66 9.13 1.18
CA ILE A 20 1.20 9.27 1.35
C ILE A 20 0.85 9.74 2.77
N TYR A 21 1.55 9.26 3.80
CA TYR A 21 1.36 9.77 5.16
C TYR A 21 1.78 11.24 5.28
N ALA A 22 2.81 11.67 4.56
CA ALA A 22 3.19 13.08 4.51
C ALA A 22 2.15 13.93 3.75
N LEU A 23 1.70 13.48 2.59
CA LEU A 23 0.69 14.15 1.77
C LEU A 23 -0.62 14.35 2.53
N THR A 24 -1.13 13.29 3.16
CA THR A 24 -2.42 13.31 3.87
C THR A 24 -2.43 14.12 5.16
N LYS A 25 -1.27 14.61 5.65
CA LYS A 25 -1.22 15.59 6.76
C LYS A 25 -1.73 16.97 6.35
N ASN A 26 -1.69 17.28 5.06
CA ASN A 26 -2.13 18.57 4.51
C ASN A 26 -3.60 18.58 4.10
N PHE A 27 -4.32 17.46 4.27
CA PHE A 27 -5.73 17.37 3.92
C PHE A 27 -6.57 18.18 4.92
N PRO A 28 -7.73 18.74 4.49
CA PRO A 28 -8.68 19.37 5.39
C PRO A 28 -9.08 18.46 6.56
N ALA A 29 -9.32 19.04 7.73
CA ALA A 29 -9.60 18.27 8.95
C ALA A 29 -10.92 17.47 8.88
N ASP A 30 -11.87 17.94 8.08
CA ASP A 30 -13.13 17.27 7.74
C ASP A 30 -12.94 16.00 6.89
N GLU A 31 -11.86 15.89 6.12
CA GLU A 31 -11.50 14.69 5.35
C GLU A 31 -10.81 13.60 6.18
N LYS A 32 -10.54 13.86 7.47
CA LYS A 32 -9.80 12.93 8.34
C LYS A 32 -10.43 11.54 8.42
N TYR A 33 -11.75 11.45 8.45
CA TYR A 33 -12.51 10.19 8.45
C TYR A 33 -13.10 9.85 7.06
N GLY A 34 -12.95 10.76 6.10
CA GLY A 34 -13.31 10.57 4.70
C GLY A 34 -12.14 9.98 3.92
N LEU A 35 -11.73 10.68 2.87
CA LEU A 35 -10.78 10.20 1.87
C LEU A 35 -9.38 9.97 2.45
N SER A 36 -8.94 10.79 3.42
CA SER A 36 -7.64 10.62 4.12
C SER A 36 -7.51 9.25 4.78
N SER A 37 -8.60 8.75 5.39
CA SER A 37 -8.60 7.45 6.05
C SER A 37 -8.55 6.29 5.04
N GLN A 38 -9.22 6.44 3.90
CA GLN A 38 -9.25 5.42 2.85
C GLN A 38 -7.88 5.30 2.18
N ILE A 39 -7.28 6.43 1.80
CA ILE A 39 -5.94 6.53 1.22
C ILE A 39 -4.89 5.86 2.12
N LYS A 40 -4.93 6.14 3.44
CA LYS A 40 -4.00 5.54 4.40
C LYS A 40 -4.18 4.02 4.49
N ARG A 41 -5.42 3.51 4.48
CA ARG A 41 -5.66 2.06 4.49
C ARG A 41 -5.18 1.40 3.22
N ALA A 42 -5.47 1.99 2.05
CA ALA A 42 -5.04 1.48 0.76
C ALA A 42 -3.51 1.39 0.69
N VAL A 43 -2.79 2.47 1.04
CA VAL A 43 -1.32 2.47 0.96
C VAL A 43 -0.66 1.51 1.96
N VAL A 44 -1.19 1.35 3.17
CA VAL A 44 -0.65 0.41 4.18
C VAL A 44 -0.88 -1.05 3.77
N SER A 45 -1.96 -1.33 3.06
CA SER A 45 -2.27 -2.67 2.55
C SER A 45 -1.19 -3.17 1.58
N ILE A 46 -0.66 -2.30 0.71
CA ILE A 46 0.32 -2.68 -0.33
C ILE A 46 1.57 -3.39 0.25
N PRO A 47 2.40 -2.77 1.12
CA PRO A 47 3.57 -3.44 1.68
C PRO A 47 3.20 -4.59 2.63
N SER A 48 2.04 -4.51 3.30
CA SER A 48 1.55 -5.56 4.20
C SER A 48 1.24 -6.85 3.45
N THR A 49 0.51 -6.74 2.32
CA THR A 49 0.17 -7.86 1.45
C THR A 49 1.41 -8.45 0.77
N ILE A 50 2.37 -7.63 0.35
CA ILE A 50 3.67 -8.10 -0.18
C ILE A 50 4.41 -8.92 0.88
N ALA A 51 4.50 -8.41 2.11
CA ALA A 51 5.17 -9.09 3.22
C ALA A 51 4.46 -10.40 3.59
N GLU A 52 3.13 -10.40 3.62
CA GLU A 52 2.34 -11.60 3.89
C GLU A 52 2.56 -12.67 2.82
N GLY A 53 2.54 -12.29 1.54
CA GLY A 53 2.80 -13.17 0.42
C GLY A 53 4.21 -13.76 0.43
N ALA A 54 5.22 -12.93 0.74
CA ALA A 54 6.60 -13.37 0.85
C ALA A 54 6.85 -14.34 2.03
N GLY A 55 5.98 -14.33 3.04
CA GLY A 55 5.97 -15.31 4.13
C GLY A 55 5.32 -16.64 3.79
N ARG A 56 4.69 -16.79 2.61
CA ARG A 56 4.07 -18.04 2.14
C ARG A 56 5.11 -19.00 1.57
N LYS A 57 4.73 -20.28 1.42
CA LYS A 57 5.67 -21.36 1.08
C LYS A 57 5.88 -21.57 -0.42
N GLY A 58 5.13 -20.92 -1.30
CA GLY A 58 5.20 -21.16 -2.74
C GLY A 58 4.96 -19.94 -3.61
N ASP A 59 5.59 -19.94 -4.79
CA ASP A 59 5.56 -18.84 -5.74
C ASP A 59 4.14 -18.49 -6.22
N LYS A 60 3.27 -19.49 -6.39
CA LYS A 60 1.87 -19.28 -6.80
C LYS A 60 1.10 -18.44 -5.78
N GLU A 61 1.27 -18.73 -4.50
CA GLU A 61 0.63 -17.95 -3.43
C GLU A 61 1.24 -16.55 -3.40
N PHE A 62 2.58 -16.43 -3.47
CA PHE A 62 3.21 -15.12 -3.48
C PHE A 62 2.72 -14.24 -4.63
N ILE A 63 2.62 -14.79 -5.86
CA ILE A 63 2.06 -14.09 -7.03
C ILE A 63 0.62 -13.63 -6.79
N GLN A 64 -0.22 -14.45 -6.16
CA GLN A 64 -1.59 -14.06 -5.81
C GLN A 64 -1.61 -12.86 -4.85
N PHE A 65 -0.74 -12.85 -3.85
CA PHE A 65 -0.59 -11.71 -2.95
C PHE A 65 -0.08 -10.45 -3.67
N LEU A 66 0.81 -10.58 -4.65
CA LEU A 66 1.23 -9.45 -5.48
C LEU A 66 0.06 -8.86 -6.29
N TYR A 67 -0.83 -9.69 -6.83
CA TYR A 67 -2.05 -9.20 -7.50
C TYR A 67 -3.00 -8.47 -6.53
N ILE A 68 -3.12 -8.94 -5.29
CA ILE A 68 -3.91 -8.24 -4.27
C ILE A 68 -3.28 -6.88 -3.94
N ALA A 69 -1.95 -6.82 -3.78
CA ALA A 69 -1.23 -5.57 -3.55
C ALA A 69 -1.40 -4.58 -4.71
N MET A 70 -1.39 -5.06 -5.96
CA MET A 70 -1.71 -4.25 -7.15
C MET A 70 -3.14 -3.70 -7.10
N GLY A 71 -4.11 -4.49 -6.62
CA GLY A 71 -5.48 -4.02 -6.41
C GLY A 71 -5.54 -2.83 -5.44
N SER A 72 -4.86 -2.92 -4.30
CA SER A 72 -4.74 -1.81 -3.35
C SER A 72 -4.02 -0.59 -3.93
N LEU A 73 -3.04 -0.80 -4.83
CA LEU A 73 -2.37 0.31 -5.53
C LEU A 73 -3.32 1.04 -6.50
N SER A 74 -4.12 0.31 -7.29
CA SER A 74 -5.13 0.93 -8.17
C SER A 74 -6.22 1.66 -7.39
N GLU A 75 -6.63 1.13 -6.22
CA GLU A 75 -7.53 1.83 -5.30
C GLU A 75 -6.92 3.14 -4.80
N LEU A 76 -5.67 3.11 -4.33
CA LEU A 76 -4.93 4.28 -3.90
C LEU A 76 -4.84 5.34 -5.00
N GLU A 77 -4.48 4.94 -6.22
CA GLU A 77 -4.41 5.83 -7.39
C GLU A 77 -5.76 6.53 -7.64
N THR A 78 -6.85 5.75 -7.61
CA THR A 78 -8.22 6.28 -7.79
C THR A 78 -8.55 7.31 -6.70
N GLN A 79 -8.23 7.01 -5.44
CA GLN A 79 -8.50 7.90 -4.32
C GLN A 79 -7.66 9.18 -4.38
N LEU A 80 -6.42 9.12 -4.87
CA LEU A 80 -5.58 10.29 -5.10
C LEU A 80 -6.13 11.16 -6.23
N ILE A 81 -6.67 10.57 -7.30
CA ILE A 81 -7.34 11.31 -8.37
C ILE A 81 -8.58 12.04 -7.84
N LEU A 82 -9.36 11.41 -6.94
CA LEU A 82 -10.52 12.04 -6.30
C LEU A 82 -10.15 13.16 -5.32
N ALA A 83 -8.92 13.17 -4.81
CA ALA A 83 -8.44 14.18 -3.86
C ALA A 83 -7.93 15.47 -4.53
N ASN A 84 -7.83 15.50 -5.86
CA ASN A 84 -7.40 16.66 -6.65
C ASN A 84 -8.55 17.60 -7.02
#